data_AF-A0A135LUV2-F1
#
_entry.id   AF-A0A135LUV2-F1
#
_cell.length_a   1.000
_cell.length_b   1.000
_cell.length_c   1.000
_cell.angle_alpha   90.00
_cell.angle_beta   90.00
_cell.angle_gamma   90.00
#
_symmetry.space_group_name_H-M   'P 1'
#
loop_
_entity.id
_entity.type
_entity.pdbx_description
1 polymer ?
#
loop_
_entity_poly.entity_id
_entity_poly.type
_entity_poly.pdbx_seq_one_letter_code
_entity_poly.pdbx_strand_id
1 'polypeptide(L)'
;MVGVKHGRQTLVFLSAINFLTGEVLISRYVNPSEKVLDWRYEFSGVTQTIMTSAVASGAAFKNWREARDRLWEFMDDSTVLVGHSLYYDLEVLGMSHTKIVDSAILVAESVFPSIPSTRPLTRQWGLKTLAKDFLGLDIQKSDRGHNALEDAYATRNVVIWCIRNPEDLKVWAEKARLQEEQKRQRNGKSKSKGKFRAQYSPNWEDDTSLDDEPDIRLSDLAEDLDWPEGYDPWSD
;
A
#
# COMPACT_ATOMS: atom_id res chain seq x y z
N MET A 1 5.87 -7.70 2.97
CA MET A 1 6.52 -8.01 4.29
C MET A 1 6.01 -9.35 4.82
N VAL A 2 6.74 -9.98 5.75
CA VAL A 2 6.35 -11.28 6.37
C VAL A 2 6.49 -11.25 7.90
N GLY A 3 5.83 -12.18 8.59
CA GLY A 3 5.83 -12.30 10.05
C GLY A 3 7.04 -13.04 10.63
N VAL A 4 7.62 -12.48 11.69
CA VAL A 4 8.72 -13.07 12.46
C VAL A 4 8.34 -13.16 13.96
N LYS A 5 9.28 -13.59 14.81
CA LYS A 5 9.05 -13.75 16.26
C LYS A 5 8.54 -12.46 16.92
N HIS A 6 7.76 -12.64 17.99
CA HIS A 6 7.21 -11.56 18.82
C HIS A 6 6.25 -10.60 18.08
N GLY A 7 5.56 -11.09 17.05
CA GLY A 7 4.60 -10.28 16.29
C GLY A 7 5.24 -9.20 15.39
N ARG A 8 6.56 -9.20 15.28
CA ARG A 8 7.29 -8.29 14.39
C ARG A 8 7.18 -8.73 12.93
N GLN A 9 7.56 -7.83 12.03
CA GLN A 9 7.60 -8.08 10.59
C GLN A 9 9.00 -7.85 10.05
N THR A 10 9.28 -8.42 8.88
CA THR A 10 10.53 -8.18 8.15
C THR A 10 10.29 -8.04 6.65
N LEU A 11 11.22 -7.38 5.98
CA LEU A 11 11.21 -7.12 4.54
C LEU A 11 11.58 -8.38 3.76
N VAL A 12 10.82 -8.69 2.70
CA VAL A 12 11.09 -9.81 1.78
C VAL A 12 11.12 -9.43 0.31
N PHE A 13 10.61 -8.24 -0.01
CA PHE A 13 10.57 -7.71 -1.36
C PHE A 13 10.53 -6.19 -1.25
N LEU A 14 11.27 -5.50 -2.11
CA LEU A 14 11.31 -4.04 -2.19
C LEU A 14 11.10 -3.62 -3.63
N SER A 15 10.12 -2.73 -3.85
CA SER A 15 9.93 -2.03 -5.11
C SER A 15 10.02 -0.52 -4.88
N ALA A 16 10.73 0.18 -5.76
CA ALA A 16 10.84 1.63 -5.79
C ALA A 16 10.85 2.09 -7.24
N ILE A 17 10.08 3.15 -7.52
CA ILE A 17 9.97 3.76 -8.85
C ILE A 17 10.26 5.26 -8.75
N ASN A 18 10.73 5.84 -9.85
CA ASN A 18 10.84 7.27 -9.98
C ASN A 18 9.43 7.87 -10.13
N PHE A 19 9.05 8.77 -9.22
CA PHE A 19 7.72 9.35 -9.21
C PHE A 19 7.38 10.16 -10.49
N LEU A 20 8.35 10.83 -11.10
CA LEU A 20 8.07 11.66 -12.27
C LEU A 20 8.06 10.81 -13.54
N THR A 21 9.10 9.99 -13.74
CA THR A 21 9.30 9.26 -14.99
C THR A 21 8.61 7.90 -15.03
N GLY A 22 8.24 7.33 -13.88
CA GLY A 22 7.74 5.96 -13.80
C GLY A 22 8.84 4.89 -13.84
N GLU A 23 10.10 5.27 -14.04
CA GLU A 23 11.22 4.33 -14.14
C GLU A 23 11.34 3.42 -12.89
N VAL A 24 11.50 2.12 -13.10
CA VAL A 24 11.74 1.17 -12.01
C VAL A 24 13.18 1.29 -11.53
N LEU A 25 13.36 1.76 -10.30
CA LEU A 25 14.67 1.94 -9.68
C LEU A 25 15.12 0.65 -8.96
N ILE A 26 14.19 0.03 -8.23
CA ILE A 26 14.39 -1.24 -7.51
C ILE A 26 13.13 -2.08 -7.66
N SER A 27 13.28 -3.37 -7.95
CA SER A 27 12.21 -4.38 -7.81
C SER A 27 12.90 -5.71 -7.54
N ARG A 28 13.03 -6.07 -6.25
CA ARG A 28 13.91 -7.19 -5.87
C ARG A 28 13.53 -7.86 -4.56
N TYR A 29 13.78 -9.16 -4.47
CA TYR A 29 13.69 -9.92 -3.23
C TYR A 29 14.71 -9.45 -2.19
N VAL A 30 14.36 -9.63 -0.92
CA VAL A 30 15.22 -9.34 0.23
C VAL A 30 15.25 -10.56 1.12
N ASN A 31 16.43 -11.14 1.31
CA ASN A 31 16.58 -12.32 2.16
C ASN A 31 16.36 -11.93 3.64
N PRO A 32 15.33 -12.47 4.32
CA PRO A 32 15.07 -12.13 5.70
C PRO A 32 16.21 -12.62 6.60
N SER A 33 16.77 -11.73 7.42
CA SER A 33 17.86 -12.08 8.36
C SER A 33 17.38 -12.90 9.56
N GLU A 34 16.06 -12.91 9.81
CA GLU A 34 15.43 -13.63 10.89
C GLU A 34 14.61 -14.80 10.36
N LYS A 35 14.38 -15.81 11.20
CA LYS A 35 13.51 -16.93 10.84
C LYS A 35 12.07 -16.43 10.65
N VAL A 36 11.56 -16.58 9.43
CA VAL A 36 10.17 -16.32 9.08
C VAL A 36 9.27 -17.38 9.74
N LEU A 37 8.23 -16.92 10.43
CA LEU A 37 7.22 -17.79 11.06
C LEU A 37 5.95 -17.86 10.23
N ASP A 38 5.64 -16.79 9.50
CA ASP A 38 4.45 -16.67 8.67
C ASP A 38 4.81 -15.84 7.42
N TRP A 39 4.74 -16.48 6.26
CA TRP A 39 5.05 -15.86 4.98
C TRP A 39 3.94 -14.95 4.47
N ARG A 40 2.72 -15.02 5.02
CA ARG A 40 1.58 -14.19 4.60
C ARG A 40 1.38 -14.21 3.09
N TYR A 41 1.42 -15.39 2.49
CA TYR A 41 1.49 -15.54 1.04
C TYR A 41 0.39 -14.78 0.28
N GLU A 42 -0.83 -14.78 0.81
CA GLU A 42 -1.98 -14.03 0.27
C GLU A 42 -1.75 -12.51 0.17
N PHE A 43 -0.78 -11.97 0.91
CA PHE A 43 -0.41 -10.56 0.86
C PHE A 43 0.98 -10.35 0.25
N SER A 44 1.94 -11.22 0.57
CA SER A 44 3.35 -11.03 0.20
C SER A 44 3.69 -11.59 -1.18
N GLY A 45 2.94 -12.58 -1.66
CA GLY A 45 3.28 -13.38 -2.85
C GLY A 45 4.58 -14.16 -2.76
N VAL A 46 5.22 -14.23 -1.58
CA VAL A 46 6.52 -14.88 -1.40
C VAL A 46 6.37 -16.12 -0.54
N THR A 47 6.91 -17.24 -1.02
CA THR A 47 7.08 -18.49 -0.24
C THR A 47 8.54 -18.71 0.13
N GLN A 48 8.79 -19.61 1.09
CA GLN A 48 10.16 -20.02 1.42
C GLN A 48 10.91 -20.59 0.22
N THR A 49 10.23 -21.36 -0.65
CA THR A 49 10.83 -21.95 -1.85
C THR A 49 11.24 -20.85 -2.83
N ILE A 50 10.35 -19.89 -3.10
CA ILE A 50 10.64 -18.74 -3.97
C ILE A 50 11.85 -17.96 -3.44
N MET A 51 11.86 -17.64 -2.13
CA MET A 51 12.99 -16.92 -1.53
C MET A 51 14.30 -17.71 -1.62
N THR A 52 14.25 -19.03 -1.42
CA THR A 52 15.44 -19.89 -1.52
C THR A 52 16.01 -19.89 -2.94
N SER A 53 15.14 -20.00 -3.96
CA SER A 53 15.53 -19.90 -5.37
C SER A 53 16.09 -18.53 -5.70
N ALA A 54 15.45 -17.44 -5.23
CA ALA A 54 15.92 -16.08 -5.45
C ALA A 54 17.29 -15.80 -4.81
N VAL A 55 17.57 -16.37 -3.63
CA VAL A 55 18.90 -16.29 -3.02
C VAL A 55 19.93 -17.07 -3.84
N ALA A 56 19.58 -18.28 -4.29
CA ALA A 56 20.49 -19.14 -5.05
C ALA A 56 20.85 -18.55 -6.44
N SER A 57 19.90 -17.90 -7.11
CA SER A 57 20.12 -17.23 -8.40
C SER A 57 20.79 -15.86 -8.28
N GLY A 58 20.96 -15.35 -7.05
CA GLY A 58 21.44 -14.00 -6.80
C GLY A 58 20.37 -12.92 -7.04
N ALA A 59 19.10 -13.27 -7.27
CA ALA A 59 18.00 -12.32 -7.43
C ALA A 59 17.54 -11.65 -6.11
N ALA A 60 18.12 -11.98 -4.95
CA ALA A 60 17.80 -11.36 -3.67
C ALA A 60 18.95 -10.52 -3.10
N PHE A 61 18.63 -9.38 -2.47
CA PHE A 61 19.56 -8.71 -1.55
C PHE A 61 19.82 -9.59 -0.34
N LYS A 62 21.02 -9.49 0.24
CA LYS A 62 21.46 -10.30 1.38
C LYS A 62 20.60 -10.10 2.63
N ASN A 63 20.10 -8.88 2.84
CA ASN A 63 19.25 -8.50 3.96
C ASN A 63 18.64 -7.11 3.75
N TRP A 64 17.79 -6.69 4.70
CA TRP A 64 17.13 -5.39 4.69
C TRP A 64 18.10 -4.20 4.74
N ARG A 65 19.29 -4.35 5.34
CA ARG A 65 20.29 -3.26 5.38
C ARG A 65 20.87 -3.02 4.01
N GLU A 66 21.21 -4.09 3.28
CA GLU A 66 21.65 -3.95 1.89
C GLU A 66 20.54 -3.36 1.02
N ALA A 67 19.29 -3.83 1.15
CA ALA A 67 18.17 -3.27 0.40
C ALA A 67 18.00 -1.76 0.66
N ARG A 68 18.12 -1.32 1.92
CA ARG A 68 18.12 0.09 2.30
C ARG A 68 19.31 0.86 1.72
N ASP A 69 20.51 0.30 1.81
CA ASP A 69 21.72 0.96 1.31
C ASP A 69 21.60 1.17 -0.21
N ARG A 70 21.02 0.22 -0.96
CA ARG A 70 20.68 0.40 -2.38
C ARG A 70 19.59 1.45 -2.61
N LEU A 71 18.58 1.52 -1.74
CA LEU A 71 17.56 2.56 -1.84
C LEU A 71 18.17 3.95 -1.68
N TRP A 72 19.12 4.12 -0.75
CA TRP A 72 19.84 5.38 -0.53
C TRP A 72 20.74 5.82 -1.70
N GLU A 73 21.05 4.95 -2.66
CA GLU A 73 21.73 5.37 -3.89
C GLU A 73 20.82 6.27 -4.77
N PHE A 74 19.50 6.22 -4.57
CA PHE A 74 18.51 6.98 -5.34
C PHE A 74 17.85 8.12 -4.56
N MET A 75 18.16 8.27 -3.27
CA MET A 75 17.50 9.26 -2.42
C MET A 75 18.44 9.87 -1.38
N ASP A 76 18.11 11.08 -0.98
CA ASP A 76 18.76 11.83 0.10
C ASP A 76 17.71 12.39 1.08
N ASP A 77 18.16 13.20 2.04
CA ASP A 77 17.30 13.91 3.00
C ASP A 77 16.36 14.94 2.33
N SER A 78 16.69 15.35 1.10
CA SER A 78 15.94 16.32 0.34
C SER A 78 14.82 15.71 -0.51
N THR A 79 14.94 14.42 -0.83
CA THR A 79 14.04 13.62 -1.66
C THR A 79 12.67 13.47 -1.00
N VAL A 80 11.60 13.52 -1.78
CA VAL A 80 10.24 13.28 -1.28
C VAL A 80 9.88 11.82 -1.52
N LEU A 81 9.57 11.08 -0.46
CA LEU A 81 9.06 9.71 -0.58
C LEU A 81 7.55 9.73 -0.76
N VAL A 82 7.05 8.96 -1.73
CA VAL A 82 5.62 8.81 -2.00
C VAL A 82 5.23 7.36 -1.72
N GLY A 83 4.17 7.17 -0.93
CA GLY A 83 3.79 5.84 -0.44
C GLY A 83 2.34 5.73 0.01
N HIS A 84 1.92 4.54 0.41
CA HIS A 84 0.61 4.28 1.00
C HIS A 84 0.79 3.58 2.33
N SER A 85 0.48 4.25 3.44
CA SER A 85 0.79 3.77 4.80
C SER A 85 2.29 3.46 5.00
N LEU A 86 3.15 4.33 4.46
CA LEU A 86 4.61 4.15 4.32
C LEU A 86 5.34 3.95 5.65
N TYR A 87 4.70 4.29 6.77
CA TYR A 87 5.21 4.02 8.11
C TYR A 87 5.67 2.56 8.29
N TYR A 88 4.88 1.60 7.80
CA TYR A 88 5.19 0.18 7.93
C TYR A 88 6.45 -0.21 7.14
N ASP A 89 6.60 0.35 5.93
CA ASP A 89 7.75 0.10 5.07
C ASP A 89 9.03 0.71 5.65
N LEU A 90 8.95 1.95 6.14
CA LEU A 90 10.09 2.63 6.77
C LEU A 90 10.52 1.94 8.07
N GLU A 91 9.56 1.39 8.84
CA GLU A 91 9.85 0.62 10.05
C GLU A 91 10.70 -0.63 9.74
N VAL A 92 10.30 -1.43 8.74
CA VAL A 92 11.06 -2.66 8.38
C VAL A 92 12.38 -2.37 7.67
N LEU A 93 12.49 -1.21 7.02
CA LEU A 93 13.74 -0.69 6.47
C LEU A 93 14.61 -0.03 7.55
N GLY A 94 14.12 0.20 8.76
CA GLY A 94 14.85 0.90 9.81
C GLY A 94 15.26 2.32 9.38
N MET A 95 14.32 3.04 8.78
CA MET A 95 14.48 4.39 8.24
C MET A 95 13.56 5.38 8.95
N SER A 96 14.01 6.64 9.03
CA SER A 96 13.18 7.79 9.41
C SER A 96 13.41 8.87 8.37
N HIS A 97 12.32 9.43 7.84
CA HIS A 97 12.38 10.42 6.77
C HIS A 97 11.30 11.50 6.99
N THR A 98 11.64 12.76 6.75
CA THR A 98 10.76 13.89 7.08
C THR A 98 9.93 14.39 5.90
N LYS A 99 10.32 14.06 4.67
CA LYS A 99 9.65 14.52 3.44
C LYS A 99 8.86 13.37 2.82
N ILE A 100 7.63 13.20 3.27
CA ILE A 100 6.76 12.09 2.86
C ILE A 100 5.43 12.64 2.35
N VAL A 101 4.97 12.10 1.22
CA VAL A 101 3.57 12.18 0.78
C VAL A 101 2.98 10.79 0.92
N ASP A 102 2.15 10.60 1.94
CA ASP A 102 1.42 9.36 2.15
C ASP A 102 -0.01 9.50 1.62
N SER A 103 -0.37 8.69 0.63
CA SER A 103 -1.68 8.75 -0.01
C SER A 103 -2.84 8.46 0.96
N ALA A 104 -2.65 7.57 1.95
CA ALA A 104 -3.67 7.26 2.94
C ALA A 104 -3.92 8.46 3.88
N ILE A 105 -2.86 9.19 4.23
CA ILE A 105 -2.95 10.42 5.04
C ILE A 105 -3.55 11.55 4.20
N LEU A 106 -3.03 11.80 2.99
CA LEU A 106 -3.49 12.85 2.08
C LEU A 106 -5.00 12.80 1.86
N VAL A 107 -5.53 11.61 1.57
CA VAL A 107 -6.97 11.42 1.35
C VAL A 107 -7.74 11.58 2.66
N ALA A 108 -7.26 11.03 3.76
CA ALA A 108 -7.94 11.13 5.04
C ALA A 108 -8.01 12.57 5.60
N GLU A 109 -6.96 13.36 5.42
CA GLU A 109 -6.96 14.79 5.77
C GLU A 109 -7.96 15.57 4.90
N SER A 110 -8.11 15.18 3.64
CA SER A 110 -9.13 15.78 2.75
C SER A 110 -10.55 15.49 3.24
N VAL A 111 -10.79 14.29 3.81
CA VAL A 111 -12.10 13.90 4.38
C VAL A 111 -12.35 14.55 5.75
N PHE A 112 -11.29 14.71 6.55
CA PHE A 112 -11.39 15.25 7.91
C PHE A 112 -10.56 16.53 8.11
N PRO A 113 -10.81 17.61 7.35
CA PRO A 113 -9.97 18.81 7.36
C PRO A 113 -9.98 19.55 8.71
N SER A 114 -10.99 19.30 9.54
CA SER A 114 -11.12 19.90 10.87
C SER A 114 -10.32 19.17 11.96
N ILE A 115 -9.75 17.99 11.67
CA ILE A 115 -8.91 17.26 12.63
C ILE A 115 -7.48 17.82 12.51
N PRO A 116 -6.90 18.39 13.57
CA PRO A 116 -5.52 18.83 13.54
C PRO A 116 -4.59 17.65 13.23
N SER A 117 -3.51 17.89 12.47
CA SER A 117 -2.51 16.87 12.12
C SER A 117 -1.84 16.20 13.34
N THR A 118 -1.93 16.81 14.52
CA THR A 118 -1.43 16.25 15.78
C THR A 118 -2.36 15.22 16.41
N ARG A 119 -3.57 15.04 15.88
CA ARG A 119 -4.53 14.04 16.34
C ARG A 119 -4.62 12.89 15.34
N PRO A 120 -4.85 11.66 15.83
CA PRO A 120 -5.01 10.52 14.94
C PRO A 120 -6.23 10.71 14.04
N LEU A 121 -6.03 10.44 12.75
CA LEU A 121 -7.11 10.36 11.78
C LEU A 121 -8.07 9.25 12.18
N THR A 122 -9.38 9.50 12.04
CA THR A 122 -10.39 8.53 12.50
C THR A 122 -10.58 7.36 11.55
N ARG A 123 -10.18 7.51 10.28
CA ARG A 123 -10.25 6.49 9.24
C ARG A 123 -9.25 6.81 8.15
N GLN A 124 -8.67 5.76 7.58
CA GLN A 124 -7.91 5.79 6.34
C GLN A 124 -8.54 4.80 5.35
N TRP A 125 -8.33 5.02 4.06
CA TRP A 125 -8.82 4.18 2.98
C TRP A 125 -7.65 3.38 2.42
N GLY A 126 -7.86 2.09 2.15
CA GLY A 126 -6.84 1.23 1.58
C GLY A 126 -6.56 1.56 0.11
N LEU A 127 -5.36 1.23 -0.36
CA LEU A 127 -4.92 1.53 -1.73
C LEU A 127 -5.88 0.94 -2.78
N LYS A 128 -6.38 -0.27 -2.58
CA LYS A 128 -7.35 -0.92 -3.46
C LYS A 128 -8.62 -0.08 -3.65
N THR A 129 -9.18 0.45 -2.57
CA THR A 129 -10.35 1.33 -2.63
C THR A 129 -10.02 2.61 -3.39
N LEU A 130 -8.88 3.24 -3.11
CA LEU A 130 -8.49 4.50 -3.75
C LEU A 130 -8.18 4.31 -5.24
N ALA A 131 -7.53 3.22 -5.62
CA ALA A 131 -7.26 2.88 -7.01
C ALA A 131 -8.56 2.69 -7.79
N LYS A 132 -9.53 1.96 -7.23
CA LYS A 132 -10.85 1.78 -7.85
C LYS A 132 -11.60 3.10 -7.97
N ASP A 133 -11.69 3.86 -6.87
CA ASP A 133 -12.50 5.08 -6.82
C ASP A 133 -11.93 6.22 -7.69
N PHE A 134 -10.60 6.38 -7.73
CA PHE A 134 -9.96 7.53 -8.40
C PHE A 134 -9.49 7.20 -9.81
N LEU A 135 -9.02 5.97 -10.02
CA LEU A 135 -8.41 5.56 -11.29
C LEU A 135 -9.32 4.61 -12.08
N GLY A 136 -10.38 4.08 -11.47
CA GLY A 136 -11.21 3.02 -12.07
C GLY A 136 -10.49 1.68 -12.15
N LEU A 137 -9.40 1.49 -11.38
CA LEU A 137 -8.51 0.34 -11.52
C LEU A 137 -8.71 -0.67 -10.40
N ASP A 138 -8.82 -1.93 -10.81
CA ASP A 138 -8.75 -3.06 -9.90
C ASP A 138 -7.31 -3.55 -9.76
N ILE A 139 -6.74 -3.35 -8.57
CA ILE A 139 -5.41 -3.86 -8.22
C ILE A 139 -5.51 -5.06 -7.29
N GLN A 140 -4.42 -5.81 -7.14
CA GLN A 140 -4.32 -6.93 -6.18
C GLN A 140 -5.36 -8.04 -6.44
N LYS A 141 -5.73 -8.26 -7.71
CA LYS A 141 -6.69 -9.31 -8.13
C LYS A 141 -6.05 -10.69 -8.29
N SER A 142 -4.72 -10.81 -8.13
CA SER A 142 -4.03 -12.09 -8.26
C SER A 142 -4.26 -12.99 -7.05
N ASP A 143 -4.37 -14.29 -7.29
CA ASP A 143 -4.35 -15.36 -6.28
C ASP A 143 -2.94 -15.61 -5.70
N ARG A 144 -1.91 -15.00 -6.27
CA ARG A 144 -0.50 -15.15 -5.86
C ARG A 144 -0.01 -14.03 -4.95
N GLY A 145 -0.92 -13.41 -4.20
CA GLY A 145 -0.62 -12.29 -3.31
C GLY A 145 -0.39 -10.96 -4.03
N HIS A 146 -0.05 -9.93 -3.28
CA HIS A 146 0.07 -8.58 -3.83
C HIS A 146 1.42 -8.39 -4.52
N ASN A 147 1.43 -7.56 -5.57
CA ASN A 147 2.64 -7.19 -6.26
C ASN A 147 3.11 -5.81 -5.79
N ALA A 148 4.29 -5.74 -5.16
CA ALA A 148 4.81 -4.49 -4.62
C ALA A 148 5.06 -3.41 -5.69
N LEU A 149 5.32 -3.80 -6.94
CA LEU A 149 5.50 -2.85 -8.04
C LEU A 149 4.15 -2.31 -8.52
N GLU A 150 3.13 -3.16 -8.63
CA GLU A 150 1.74 -2.75 -8.88
C GLU A 150 1.29 -1.72 -7.83
N ASP A 151 1.53 -2.01 -6.55
CA ASP A 151 1.19 -1.13 -5.44
C ASP A 151 1.94 0.22 -5.52
N ALA A 152 3.21 0.22 -5.94
CA ALA A 152 4.00 1.44 -6.13
C ALA A 152 3.44 2.33 -7.26
N TYR A 153 3.08 1.74 -8.40
CA TYR A 153 2.45 2.47 -9.51
C TYR A 153 1.05 2.96 -9.16
N ALA A 154 0.22 2.13 -8.53
CA ALA A 154 -1.11 2.51 -8.10
C ALA A 154 -1.05 3.69 -7.12
N THR A 155 -0.14 3.64 -6.15
CA THR A 155 0.08 4.73 -5.19
C THR A 155 0.51 6.01 -5.88
N ARG A 156 1.49 5.95 -6.79
CA ARG A 156 1.93 7.09 -7.60
C ARG A 156 0.75 7.72 -8.34
N ASN A 157 -0.04 6.89 -9.02
CA ASN A 157 -1.13 7.37 -9.86
C ASN A 157 -2.28 7.96 -9.02
N VAL A 158 -2.59 7.38 -7.85
CA VAL A 158 -3.53 7.96 -6.88
C VAL A 158 -3.08 9.37 -6.45
N VAL A 159 -1.80 9.55 -6.11
CA VAL A 159 -1.27 10.86 -5.70
C VAL A 159 -1.31 11.87 -6.86
N ILE A 160 -0.93 11.45 -8.07
CA ILE A 160 -1.02 12.30 -9.26
C ILE A 160 -2.47 12.72 -9.52
N TRP A 161 -3.43 11.79 -9.39
CA TRP A 161 -4.85 12.09 -9.54
C TRP A 161 -5.31 13.15 -8.53
N CYS A 162 -4.93 13.01 -7.25
CA CYS A 162 -5.26 13.99 -6.22
C CYS A 162 -4.70 15.39 -6.53
N ILE A 163 -3.49 15.46 -7.10
CA ILE A 163 -2.86 16.74 -7.49
C ILE A 163 -3.57 17.37 -8.69
N ARG A 164 -3.95 16.56 -9.68
CA ARG A 164 -4.57 17.05 -10.93
C ARG A 164 -6.05 17.38 -10.78
N ASN A 165 -6.76 16.73 -9.86
CA ASN A 165 -8.21 16.81 -9.70
C ASN A 165 -8.62 17.26 -8.28
N PRO A 166 -8.20 18.45 -7.81
CA PRO A 166 -8.44 18.88 -6.44
C PRO A 166 -9.93 19.09 -6.12
N GLU A 167 -10.75 19.49 -7.10
CA GLU A 167 -12.19 19.66 -6.88
C GLU A 167 -12.92 18.31 -6.80
N ASP A 168 -12.55 17.34 -7.64
CA ASP A 168 -13.11 15.99 -7.57
C ASP A 168 -12.73 15.29 -6.26
N LEU A 169 -11.50 15.49 -5.80
CA LEU A 169 -11.07 15.02 -4.47
C LEU A 169 -11.93 15.60 -3.36
N LYS A 170 -12.28 16.90 -3.40
CA LYS A 170 -13.18 17.51 -2.41
C LYS A 170 -14.58 16.88 -2.46
N VAL A 171 -15.15 16.72 -3.65
CA VAL A 171 -16.48 16.12 -3.82
C VAL A 171 -16.49 14.69 -3.29
N TRP A 172 -15.48 13.89 -3.64
CA TRP A 172 -15.33 12.53 -3.13
C TRP A 172 -15.17 12.54 -1.60
N ALA A 173 -14.36 13.44 -1.06
CA ALA A 173 -14.08 13.53 0.37
C ALA A 173 -15.33 13.90 1.19
N GLU A 174 -16.17 14.80 0.67
CA GLU A 174 -17.46 15.13 1.28
C GLU A 174 -18.41 13.92 1.31
N LYS A 175 -18.50 13.19 0.19
CA LYS A 175 -19.28 11.95 0.12
C LYS A 175 -18.80 10.91 1.12
N ALA A 176 -17.48 10.69 1.19
CA ALA A 176 -16.86 9.75 2.11
C ALA A 176 -17.10 10.15 3.58
N ARG A 177 -17.02 11.45 3.91
CA ARG A 177 -17.34 11.98 5.24
C ARG A 177 -18.79 11.67 5.63
N LEU A 178 -19.75 11.93 4.74
CA LEU A 178 -21.17 11.66 4.98
C LEU A 178 -21.43 10.17 5.20
N GLN A 179 -20.78 9.29 4.45
CA GLN A 179 -20.89 7.84 4.64
C GLN A 179 -20.39 7.42 6.03
N GLU A 180 -19.27 7.97 6.51
CA GLU A 180 -18.74 7.68 7.85
C GLU A 180 -19.67 8.16 8.97
N GLU A 181 -20.27 9.35 8.82
CA GLU A 181 -21.27 9.85 9.77
C GLU A 181 -22.50 8.96 9.82
N GLN A 182 -23.01 8.51 8.67
CA GLN A 182 -24.12 7.57 8.60
C GLN A 182 -23.80 6.22 9.26
N LYS A 183 -22.61 5.67 9.01
CA LYS A 183 -22.12 4.44 9.67
C LYS A 183 -22.07 4.61 11.20
N ARG A 184 -21.57 5.75 11.70
CA ARG A 184 -21.55 6.08 13.13
C ARG A 184 -22.96 6.16 13.74
N GLN A 185 -23.91 6.79 13.05
CA GLN A 185 -25.29 6.89 13.52
C GLN A 185 -25.99 5.52 13.57
N ARG A 186 -25.78 4.66 12.57
CA ARG A 186 -26.30 3.28 12.56
C ARG A 186 -25.74 2.48 13.74
N ASN A 187 -24.43 2.53 13.94
CA ASN A 187 -23.76 1.81 15.03
C ASN A 187 -24.14 2.35 16.42
N GLY A 188 -24.39 3.66 16.55
CA GLY A 188 -24.90 4.28 17.77
C GLY A 188 -26.32 3.82 18.15
N LYS A 189 -27.21 3.65 17.16
CA LYS A 189 -28.56 3.11 17.38
C LYS A 189 -28.55 1.63 17.79
N SER A 190 -27.65 0.82 17.23
CA SER A 190 -27.50 -0.59 17.62
C SER A 190 -26.94 -0.77 19.04
N LYS A 191 -26.05 0.11 19.50
CA LYS A 191 -25.51 0.07 20.89
C LYS A 191 -26.55 0.43 21.97
N SER A 192 -27.66 1.07 21.62
CA SER A 192 -28.77 1.32 22.56
C SER A 192 -29.58 0.05 22.89
N LYS A 193 -29.37 -1.08 22.17
CA LYS A 193 -30.17 -2.31 22.31
C LYS A 193 -29.41 -3.53 22.90
N GLY A 194 -28.18 -3.40 23.37
CA GLY A 194 -27.49 -4.55 23.98
C GLY A 194 -26.23 -4.17 24.77
N LYS A 195 -26.15 -4.67 26.01
CA LYS A 195 -25.06 -4.44 26.98
C LYS A 195 -24.05 -5.61 26.95
N PHE A 196 -22.77 -5.26 27.15
CA PHE A 196 -21.59 -6.06 27.57
C PHE A 196 -20.71 -6.83 26.55
N ARG A 197 -19.53 -6.22 26.30
CA ARG A 197 -18.12 -6.69 26.23
C ARG A 197 -17.68 -7.72 25.16
N ALA A 198 -16.74 -7.27 24.31
CA ALA A 198 -15.50 -7.99 23.97
C ALA A 198 -14.41 -6.99 23.50
N GLN A 199 -13.15 -7.34 23.71
CA GLN A 199 -11.94 -6.52 23.47
C GLN A 199 -11.75 -6.16 22.00
N TYR A 200 -11.30 -4.93 21.78
CA TYR A 200 -10.94 -4.36 20.47
C TYR A 200 -9.68 -5.05 19.93
N SER A 201 -9.82 -5.75 18.81
CA SER A 201 -8.74 -5.98 17.84
C SER A 201 -9.12 -5.23 16.56
N PRO A 202 -8.21 -4.48 15.91
CA PRO A 202 -8.50 -3.88 14.62
C PRO A 202 -8.57 -5.00 13.57
N ASN A 203 -9.78 -5.36 13.14
CA ASN A 203 -9.98 -6.24 12.00
C ASN A 203 -10.11 -5.35 10.75
N TRP A 204 -9.19 -5.53 9.81
CA TRP A 204 -9.26 -4.91 8.49
C TRP A 204 -10.17 -5.75 7.61
N GLU A 205 -11.48 -5.56 7.72
CA GLU A 205 -12.45 -6.20 6.82
C GLU A 205 -12.70 -5.29 5.61
N ASP A 206 -12.37 -5.83 4.43
CA ASP A 206 -12.66 -5.30 3.10
C ASP A 206 -14.18 -5.47 2.84
N ASP A 207 -14.91 -4.36 2.80
CA ASP A 207 -16.36 -4.32 2.54
C ASP A 207 -16.58 -4.07 1.05
N THR A 208 -16.62 -5.16 0.26
CA THR A 208 -16.92 -5.11 -1.17
C THR A 208 -18.37 -5.49 -1.43
N SER A 209 -19.19 -4.54 -1.86
CA SER A 209 -20.45 -4.83 -2.55
C SER A 209 -20.61 -3.99 -3.81
N LEU A 210 -20.60 -4.70 -4.94
CA LEU A 210 -21.31 -4.49 -6.22
C LEU A 210 -21.02 -3.21 -7.03
N ASP A 211 -20.49 -3.41 -8.26
CA ASP A 211 -21.15 -3.03 -9.52
C ASP A 211 -20.46 -3.76 -10.70
N ASP A 212 -21.26 -4.39 -11.57
CA ASP A 212 -20.85 -5.16 -12.76
C ASP A 212 -20.50 -4.21 -13.94
N GLU A 213 -19.38 -3.51 -13.86
CA GLU A 213 -18.69 -2.92 -15.02
C GLU A 213 -17.48 -3.79 -15.38
N PRO A 214 -17.08 -3.91 -16.66
CA PRO A 214 -15.91 -4.72 -17.01
C PRO A 214 -14.65 -4.18 -16.30
N ASP A 215 -14.16 -4.95 -15.32
CA ASP A 215 -12.98 -4.62 -14.50
C ASP A 215 -11.74 -4.43 -15.38
N ILE A 216 -11.21 -3.20 -15.44
CA ILE A 216 -9.92 -2.89 -16.09
C ILE A 216 -8.80 -3.15 -15.07
N ARG A 217 -7.91 -4.11 -15.36
CA ARG A 217 -6.75 -4.40 -14.49
C ARG A 217 -5.62 -3.42 -14.80
N LEU A 218 -4.79 -3.08 -13.80
CA LEU A 218 -3.61 -2.24 -14.04
C LEU A 218 -2.65 -2.86 -15.08
N SER A 219 -2.56 -4.19 -15.12
CA SER A 219 -1.80 -4.93 -16.14
C SER A 219 -2.28 -4.67 -17.56
N ASP A 220 -3.56 -4.36 -17.75
CA ASP A 220 -4.17 -4.20 -19.07
C ASP A 220 -3.89 -2.81 -19.65
N LEU A 221 -3.44 -1.86 -18.80
CA LEU A 221 -3.02 -0.50 -19.17
C LEU A 221 -1.51 -0.30 -19.07
N ALA A 222 -0.74 -1.39 -18.97
CA ALA A 222 0.71 -1.37 -18.81
C ALA A 222 1.41 -0.43 -19.82
N GLU A 223 1.05 -0.54 -21.10
CA GLU A 223 1.64 0.24 -22.20
C GLU A 223 1.21 1.71 -22.17
N ASP A 224 -0.04 1.99 -21.79
CA ASP A 224 -0.59 3.35 -21.68
C ASP A 224 -0.05 4.10 -20.43
N LEU A 225 0.54 3.38 -19.49
CA LEU A 225 1.11 3.89 -18.24
C LEU A 225 2.66 3.88 -18.21
N ASP A 226 3.30 3.72 -19.38
CA ASP A 226 4.77 3.70 -19.55
C ASP A 226 5.48 2.58 -18.76
N TRP A 227 4.86 1.41 -18.58
CA TRP A 227 5.56 0.25 -18.01
C TRP A 227 6.59 -0.30 -19.03
N PRO A 228 7.81 -0.71 -18.65
CA PRO A 228 8.81 -1.20 -19.60
C PRO A 228 8.31 -2.38 -20.42
N GLU A 229 8.49 -2.34 -21.75
CA GLU A 229 8.18 -3.45 -22.67
C GLU A 229 8.87 -4.75 -22.19
N GLY A 230 8.07 -5.81 -22.02
CA GLY A 230 8.57 -7.14 -21.64
C GLY A 230 8.74 -7.39 -20.14
N TYR A 231 8.31 -6.48 -19.27
CA TYR A 231 8.24 -6.75 -17.83
C TYR A 231 7.01 -7.64 -17.52
N ASP A 232 7.23 -8.95 -17.43
CA ASP A 232 6.30 -9.87 -16.79
C ASP A 232 6.72 -9.99 -15.30
N PRO A 233 5.90 -9.50 -14.34
CA PRO A 233 6.19 -9.64 -12.92
C PRO A 233 6.26 -11.12 -12.44
N TRP A 234 5.95 -12.06 -13.32
CA TRP A 234 5.87 -13.50 -13.09
C TRP A 234 6.65 -14.35 -14.09
N SER A 235 7.47 -13.75 -14.95
CA SER A 235 8.38 -14.55 -15.78
C SER A 235 9.52 -15.05 -14.91
N ASP A 236 9.52 -16.36 -14.67
CA ASP A 236 10.55 -17.10 -13.94
C ASP A 236 11.96 -16.91 -14.54
#